data_AF-A0A7S0SCK6-F1
#
_entry.id   AF-A0A7S0SCK6-F1
#
_cell.length_a   1.000
_cell.length_b   1.000
_cell.length_c   1.000
_cell.angle_alpha   90.00
_cell.angle_beta   90.00
_cell.angle_gamma   90.00
#
_symmetry.space_group_name_H-M   'P 1'
#
loop_
_entity.id
_entity.type
_entity.pdbx_description
1 polymer ?
#
loop_
_entity_poly.entity_id
_entity_poly.type
_entity_poly.pdbx_seq_one_letter_code
_entity_poly.pdbx_strand_id
1 'polypeptide(L)'
;HQVRCIAAVLFLVGLGREQASVVDQLLDLDATPRKPQFEMAPDEPLLLWSSGFDSANVQMRLSAAARVHLEMHVAQCLQRHMVRSGVWAEAWAHLRRGEYHEDTSTGGNSVGGSGDEIGDGGDGGG
;
A
#
# COMPACT_ATOMS: atom_id res chain seq x y z
N HIS A 1 18.51 4.28 -5.89
CA HIS A 1 17.63 3.15 -5.48
C HIS A 1 18.30 2.07 -4.64
N GLN A 2 19.62 2.06 -4.40
CA GLN A 2 20.29 0.95 -3.68
C GLN A 2 19.69 0.68 -2.29
N VAL A 3 19.56 1.72 -1.45
CA VAL A 3 18.95 1.61 -0.12
C VAL A 3 17.52 1.09 -0.18
N ARG A 4 16.71 1.56 -1.15
CA ARG A 4 15.32 1.07 -1.35
C ARG A 4 15.27 -0.41 -1.76
N CYS A 5 16.22 -0.87 -2.57
CA CYS A 5 16.32 -2.29 -2.93
C CYS A 5 16.72 -3.15 -1.72
N ILE A 6 17.67 -2.68 -0.90
CA ILE A 6 18.05 -3.37 0.33
C ILE A 6 16.85 -3.45 1.29
N ALA A 7 16.14 -2.34 1.49
CA ALA A 7 14.94 -2.30 2.32
C ALA A 7 13.85 -3.28 1.82
N ALA A 8 13.63 -3.37 0.51
CA ALA A 8 12.68 -4.32 -0.07
C ALA A 8 13.03 -5.78 0.28
N VAL A 9 14.29 -6.17 0.12
CA VAL A 9 14.77 -7.51 0.49
C VAL A 9 14.58 -7.77 1.99
N LEU A 10 14.93 -6.80 2.84
CA LEU A 10 14.76 -6.92 4.28
C LEU A 10 13.28 -7.05 4.68
N PHE A 11 12.37 -6.33 4.02
CA PHE A 11 10.94 -6.48 4.26
C PHE A 11 10.43 -7.87 3.83
N LEU A 12 10.89 -8.39 2.69
CA LEU A 12 10.51 -9.74 2.24
C LEU A 12 10.98 -10.81 3.23
N VAL A 13 12.20 -10.71 3.75
CA VAL A 13 12.71 -11.61 4.79
C VAL A 13 11.92 -11.45 6.09
N GLY A 14 11.67 -10.22 6.55
CA GLY A 14 10.92 -9.95 7.78
C GLY A 14 9.45 -10.41 7.72
N LEU A 15 8.84 -10.41 6.52
CA LEU A 15 7.49 -10.94 6.28
C LEU A 15 7.47 -12.47 6.07
N GLY A 16 8.62 -13.16 6.12
CA GLY A 16 8.74 -14.60 5.88
C GLY A 16 8.52 -15.02 4.43
N ARG A 17 8.58 -14.07 3.48
CA ARG A 17 8.42 -14.32 2.04
C ARG A 17 9.72 -14.72 1.35
N GLU A 18 10.86 -14.48 2.00
CA GLU A 18 12.20 -14.88 1.56
C GLU A 18 13.01 -15.43 2.74
N GLN A 19 13.94 -16.35 2.47
CA GLN A 19 14.87 -16.84 3.49
C GLN A 19 16.01 -15.85 3.71
N ALA A 20 16.54 -15.77 4.93
CA ALA A 20 17.67 -14.88 5.24
C ALA A 20 18.91 -15.16 4.38
N SER A 21 19.10 -16.41 3.92
CA SER A 21 20.17 -16.83 3.01
C SER A 21 20.16 -16.10 1.66
N VAL A 22 19.04 -15.46 1.28
CA VAL A 22 18.99 -14.63 0.07
C VAL A 22 20.03 -13.52 0.12
N VAL A 23 20.32 -12.94 1.30
CA VAL A 23 21.30 -11.86 1.42
C VAL A 23 22.70 -12.35 1.04
N ASP A 24 23.08 -13.54 1.49
CA ASP A 24 24.38 -14.13 1.16
C ASP A 24 24.49 -14.42 -0.35
N GLN A 25 23.43 -14.95 -0.96
CA GLN A 25 23.37 -15.18 -2.40
C GLN A 25 23.52 -13.90 -3.20
N LEU A 26 22.89 -12.81 -2.76
CA LEU A 26 22.92 -11.51 -3.45
C LEU A 26 24.24 -10.76 -3.32
N LEU A 27 25.06 -11.10 -2.32
CA LEU A 27 26.40 -10.56 -2.12
C LEU A 27 27.47 -11.37 -2.85
N ASP A 28 27.13 -12.57 -3.31
CA ASP A 28 27.99 -13.37 -4.18
C ASP A 28 27.92 -12.84 -5.62
N LEU A 29 28.99 -12.14 -6.02
CA LEU A 29 29.11 -11.52 -7.34
C LEU A 29 29.38 -12.54 -8.46
N ASP A 30 29.87 -13.74 -8.12
CA ASP A 30 30.09 -14.82 -9.07
C ASP A 30 28.76 -15.53 -9.38
N ALA A 31 27.93 -15.76 -8.34
CA ALA A 31 26.61 -16.37 -8.49
C ALA A 31 25.53 -15.39 -8.99
N THR A 32 25.61 -14.11 -8.62
CA THR A 32 24.68 -13.05 -9.07
C THR A 32 25.42 -11.92 -9.79
N PRO A 33 25.80 -12.11 -11.07
CA PRO A 33 26.54 -11.12 -11.85
C PRO A 33 25.70 -9.89 -12.23
N ARG A 34 24.39 -9.90 -11.97
CA ARG A 34 23.48 -8.79 -12.27
C ARG A 34 22.59 -8.48 -11.09
N LYS A 35 22.17 -7.21 -11.03
CA LYS A 35 21.23 -6.72 -10.03
C LYS A 35 19.88 -7.44 -10.16
N PRO A 36 19.41 -8.10 -9.09
CA PRO A 36 18.08 -8.70 -9.07
C PRO A 36 17.00 -7.63 -9.17
N GLN A 37 15.89 -7.97 -9.83
CA GLN A 37 14.70 -7.14 -9.84
C GLN A 37 13.83 -7.46 -8.63
N PHE A 38 14.02 -6.69 -7.56
CA PHE A 38 13.03 -6.61 -6.48
C PHE A 38 12.05 -5.48 -6.80
N GLU A 39 10.76 -5.71 -6.57
CA GLU A 39 9.79 -4.62 -6.58
C GLU A 39 10.26 -3.54 -5.61
N MET A 40 10.23 -2.28 -6.07
CA MET A 40 10.70 -1.19 -5.23
C MET A 40 9.84 -1.14 -3.97
N ALA A 41 10.50 -1.14 -2.81
CA ALA A 41 9.86 -0.77 -1.55
C ALA A 41 9.08 0.53 -1.75
N PRO A 42 7.90 0.67 -1.11
CA PRO A 42 6.98 1.76 -1.41
C PRO A 42 7.65 3.15 -1.25
N ASP A 43 7.04 4.16 -1.88
CA ASP A 43 7.63 5.51 -2.01
C ASP A 43 7.71 6.29 -0.68
N GLU A 44 7.57 5.63 0.48
CA GLU A 44 7.78 6.29 1.77
C GLU A 44 9.14 7.00 1.77
N PRO A 45 9.20 8.23 2.31
CA PRO A 45 10.34 9.09 2.12
C PRO A 45 11.55 8.52 2.87
N LEU A 46 12.54 8.05 2.11
CA LEU A 46 13.87 7.81 2.66
C LEU A 46 14.44 9.15 3.14
N LEU A 47 14.55 9.32 4.45
CA LEU A 47 15.08 10.52 5.06
C LEU A 47 16.58 10.34 5.33
N LEU A 48 17.41 11.17 4.68
CA LEU A 48 18.80 11.31 5.10
C LEU A 48 18.82 12.04 6.45
N TRP A 49 18.99 11.27 7.53
CA TRP A 49 18.94 11.80 8.90
C TRP A 49 20.16 12.64 9.26
N SER A 50 21.36 12.14 8.95
CA SER A 50 22.61 12.79 9.29
C SER A 50 23.71 12.37 8.34
N SER A 51 24.79 13.15 8.29
CA SER A 51 26.00 12.79 7.59
C SER A 51 27.21 12.98 8.51
N GLY A 52 28.08 11.99 8.55
CA GLY A 52 29.27 11.99 9.39
C GLY A 52 30.40 12.77 8.75
N PHE A 53 30.32 14.10 8.76
CA PHE A 53 31.42 14.97 8.38
C PHE A 53 32.10 15.54 9.63
N ASP A 54 33.42 15.62 9.59
CA ASP A 54 34.17 16.32 10.63
C ASP A 54 33.88 17.82 10.54
N SER A 55 33.32 18.37 11.62
CA SER A 55 33.03 19.80 11.76
C SER A 55 34.27 20.69 11.64
N ALA A 56 35.47 20.15 11.85
CA ALA A 56 36.73 20.86 11.61
C ALA A 56 37.02 21.05 10.12
N ASN A 57 36.50 20.17 9.26
CA ASN A 57 36.78 20.12 7.82
C ASN A 57 35.61 20.58 6.96
N VAL A 58 34.37 20.52 7.48
CA VAL A 58 33.15 20.88 6.74
C VAL A 58 32.25 21.76 7.60
N GLN A 59 31.94 22.94 7.08
CA GLN A 59 30.98 23.85 7.70
C GLN A 59 29.63 23.79 6.95
N MET A 60 28.61 23.25 7.62
CA MET A 60 27.24 23.26 7.09
C MET A 60 26.66 24.67 7.20
N ARG A 61 26.17 25.21 6.08
CA ARG A 61 25.51 26.53 6.03
C ARG A 61 24.10 26.39 5.48
N LEU A 62 23.15 26.99 6.17
CA LEU A 62 21.75 27.08 5.75
C LEU A 62 21.32 28.55 5.75
N SER A 63 20.93 29.08 4.60
CA SER A 63 20.43 30.46 4.51
C SER A 63 19.02 30.55 5.11
N ALA A 64 18.61 31.76 5.53
CA ALA A 64 17.26 31.97 6.04
C ALA A 64 16.17 31.57 5.03
N ALA A 65 16.36 31.91 3.74
CA ALA A 65 15.44 31.51 2.68
C ALA A 65 15.39 29.99 2.48
N ALA A 66 16.56 29.32 2.48
CA ALA A 66 16.62 27.86 2.37
C ALA A 66 15.96 27.17 3.58
N ARG A 67 16.11 27.74 4.79
CA ARG A 67 15.43 27.26 5.99
C ARG A 67 13.92 27.36 5.87
N VAL A 68 13.38 28.51 5.44
CA VAL A 68 11.92 28.68 5.25
C VAL A 68 11.39 27.69 4.21
N HIS A 69 12.09 27.51 3.08
CA HIS A 69 11.70 26.52 2.08
C HIS A 69 11.73 25.08 2.62
N LEU A 70 12.75 24.74 3.41
CA LEU A 70 12.85 23.42 4.03
C LEU A 70 11.72 23.17 5.03
N GLU A 71 11.43 24.13 5.90
CA GLU A 71 10.32 24.06 6.86
C GLU A 71 8.98 23.88 6.15
N MET A 72 8.73 24.66 5.09
CA MET A 72 7.52 24.53 4.26
C MET A 72 7.43 23.15 3.58
N HIS A 73 8.53 22.66 3.02
CA HIS A 73 8.56 21.35 2.36
C HIS A 73 8.28 20.21 3.33
N VAL A 74 8.90 20.22 4.52
CA VAL A 74 8.67 19.21 5.56
C VAL A 74 7.22 19.26 6.04
N ALA A 75 6.65 20.45 6.25
CA ALA A 75 5.25 20.61 6.62
C ALA A 75 4.30 20.02 5.55
N GLN A 76 4.57 20.25 4.27
CA GLN A 76 3.78 19.67 3.16
C GLN A 76 3.88 18.14 3.13
N CYS A 77 5.08 17.57 3.34
CA CYS A 77 5.26 16.13 3.43
C CYS A 77 4.47 15.54 4.60
N LEU A 78 4.58 16.13 5.79
CA LEU A 78 3.83 15.72 6.98
C LEU A 78 2.33 15.73 6.72
N GLN A 79 1.80 16.85 6.18
CA GLN A 79 0.37 16.99 5.89
C GLN A 79 -0.12 15.89 4.94
N ARG A 80 0.62 15.59 3.85
CA ARG A 80 0.26 14.52 2.91
C ARG A 80 0.18 13.16 3.59
N HIS A 81 1.12 12.85 4.47
CA HIS A 81 1.13 11.57 5.18
C HIS A 81 0.01 11.49 6.23
N MET A 82 -0.23 12.56 6.99
CA MET A 82 -1.31 12.60 7.97
C MET A 82 -2.70 12.41 7.34
N VAL A 83 -2.97 13.07 6.21
CA VAL A 83 -4.25 12.92 5.50
C VAL A 83 -4.45 11.47 5.04
N ARG A 84 -3.44 10.89 4.39
CA ARG A 84 -3.51 9.49 3.94
C ARG A 84 -3.71 8.54 5.13
N SER A 85 -2.95 8.74 6.20
CA SER A 85 -3.08 7.94 7.43
C SER A 85 -4.47 8.05 8.06
N GLY A 86 -5.05 9.26 8.12
CA GLY A 86 -6.39 9.49 8.66
C GLY A 86 -7.47 8.75 7.88
N VAL A 87 -7.41 8.77 6.53
CA VAL A 87 -8.34 8.02 5.67
C VAL A 87 -8.25 6.51 5.96
N TRP A 88 -7.04 5.96 6.02
CA TRP A 88 -6.84 4.55 6.34
C TRP A 88 -7.28 4.18 7.75
N ALA A 89 -7.08 5.07 8.72
CA ALA A 89 -7.51 4.86 10.09
C ALA A 89 -9.04 4.75 10.19
N GLU A 90 -9.78 5.61 9.49
CA GLU A 90 -11.25 5.53 9.50
C GLU A 90 -11.76 4.31 8.73
N ALA A 91 -11.21 4.02 7.56
CA ALA A 91 -11.56 2.81 6.81
C ALA A 91 -11.34 1.53 7.65
N TRP A 92 -10.21 1.46 8.35
CA TRP A 92 -9.91 0.37 9.27
C TRP A 92 -10.85 0.32 10.48
N ALA A 93 -11.24 1.48 11.02
CA ALA A 93 -12.21 1.55 12.11
C ALA A 93 -13.59 1.06 11.66
N HIS A 94 -14.05 1.42 10.46
CA HIS A 94 -15.30 0.91 9.88
C HIS A 94 -15.29 -0.61 9.71
N LEU A 95 -14.23 -1.18 9.13
CA LEU A 95 -14.11 -2.63 8.97
C LEU A 95 -14.13 -3.36 10.32
N ARG A 96 -13.45 -2.82 11.33
CA ARG A 96 -13.45 -3.42 12.68
C ARG A 96 -14.79 -3.28 13.41
N ARG A 97 -15.56 -2.23 13.13
CA ARG A 97 -16.92 -2.06 13.66
C ARG A 97 -17.94 -2.95 12.96
N GLY A 98 -17.55 -3.68 11.91
CA GLY A 98 -18.40 -4.44 10.99
C GLY A 98 -19.75 -4.88 11.56
N GLU A 99 -20.79 -4.13 11.23
CA GLU A 99 -22.12 -4.72 11.04
C GLU A 99 -22.05 -5.45 9.70
N TYR A 100 -21.60 -6.70 9.74
CA TYR A 100 -21.85 -7.64 8.66
C TYR A 100 -23.34 -7.98 8.73
N HIS A 101 -24.14 -7.40 7.84
CA HIS A 101 -25.48 -7.91 7.62
C HIS A 101 -25.33 -9.23 6.87
N GLU A 102 -25.41 -10.35 7.59
CA GLU A 102 -25.60 -11.64 6.93
C GLU A 102 -26.98 -11.59 6.29
N ASP A 103 -27.02 -11.45 4.96
CA ASP A 103 -28.20 -11.83 4.20
C ASP A 103 -28.37 -13.35 4.35
N THR A 104 -29.00 -13.78 5.43
CA THR A 104 -29.67 -15.09 5.47
C THR A 104 -30.81 -15.02 4.45
N SER A 105 -30.47 -15.23 3.18
CA SER A 105 -31.43 -15.64 2.17
C SER A 105 -31.89 -17.04 2.56
N THR A 106 -32.89 -17.07 3.44
CA THR A 106 -33.71 -18.24 3.74
C THR A 106 -34.20 -18.80 2.41
N GLY A 107 -33.60 -19.91 1.99
CA GLY A 107 -34.10 -20.73 0.90
C GLY A 107 -35.46 -21.32 1.28
N GLY A 108 -36.51 -20.55 1.08
CA GLY A 108 -37.90 -21.00 1.16
C GLY A 108 -38.31 -21.61 -0.18
N ASN A 109 -37.95 -22.87 -0.41
CA ASN A 109 -38.50 -23.65 -1.52
C ASN A 109 -39.90 -24.14 -1.11
N SER A 110 -40.92 -23.30 -1.24
CA SER A 110 -42.32 -23.68 -1.08
C SER A 110 -42.87 -24.19 -2.41
N VAL A 111 -42.96 -25.51 -2.49
CA VAL A 111 -43.72 -26.27 -3.48
C VAL A 111 -45.22 -26.08 -3.25
N GLY A 112 -45.96 -25.90 -4.35
CA GLY A 112 -47.43 -25.97 -4.46
C GLY A 112 -47.94 -24.81 -5.32
N GLY A 113 -48.62 -24.97 -6.45
CA GLY A 113 -49.42 -26.06 -7.00
C GLY A 113 -50.64 -25.41 -7.70
N SER A 114 -51.12 -26.01 -8.80
CA SER A 114 -52.31 -25.64 -9.61
C SER A 114 -52.23 -24.28 -10.35
N GLY A 115 -52.27 -24.18 -11.67
CA GLY A 115 -53.03 -24.94 -12.66
C GLY A 115 -54.22 -24.10 -13.07
N ASP A 116 -54.17 -23.43 -14.22
CA ASP A 116 -55.33 -23.20 -15.07
C ASP A 116 -54.91 -22.74 -16.48
N GLU A 117 -55.67 -23.28 -17.42
CA GLU A 117 -55.43 -23.40 -18.85
C GLU A 117 -56.31 -22.36 -19.61
N ILE A 118 -55.88 -22.02 -20.83
CA ILE A 118 -56.70 -21.52 -21.97
C ILE A 118 -57.01 -20.00 -22.03
N GLY A 119 -56.42 -19.35 -23.05
CA GLY A 119 -57.21 -18.83 -24.17
C GLY A 119 -57.31 -17.32 -24.38
N ASP A 120 -57.01 -16.92 -25.62
CA ASP A 120 -57.69 -15.89 -26.44
C ASP A 120 -56.92 -14.61 -26.81
N GLY A 121 -56.46 -14.58 -28.07
CA GLY A 121 -57.04 -13.70 -29.10
C GLY A 121 -56.65 -12.21 -29.20
N GLY A 122 -56.03 -11.84 -30.33
CA GLY A 122 -56.19 -10.56 -31.04
C GLY A 122 -55.18 -9.44 -30.70
N ASP A 123 -54.32 -8.95 -31.59
CA ASP A 123 -54.49 -8.22 -32.88
C ASP A 123 -54.42 -6.68 -32.76
N GLY A 124 -53.74 -6.05 -33.72
CA GLY A 124 -53.64 -4.61 -33.99
C GLY A 124 -52.50 -3.90 -33.24
N GLY A 125 -51.47 -3.31 -33.85
CA GLY A 125 -51.39 -2.63 -35.15
C GLY A 125 -51.38 -1.11 -34.91
N GLY A 126 -50.23 -0.46 -35.10
CA GLY A 126 -50.06 1.01 -34.98
C GLY A 126 -48.65 1.43 -34.62
#